data_AF-A0A7V3UDT6-F1
#
_entry.id   AF-A0A7V3UDT6-F1
#
_cell.length_a   1.000
_cell.length_b   1.000
_cell.length_c   1.000
_cell.angle_alpha   90.00
_cell.angle_beta   90.00
_cell.angle_gamma   90.00
#
_symmetry.space_group_name_H-M   'P 1'
#
loop_
_entity.id
_entity.type
_entity.pdbx_description
1 polymer ?
#
loop_
_entity_poly.entity_id
_entity_poly.type
_entity_poly.pdbx_seq_one_letter_code
_entity_poly.pdbx_strand_id
1 'polypeptide(L)' 'MKLMMFLGNDLIEAVPVEAERLRIPGYLGSFKRTLKQKYKDMIQQYGMPAEFLVVNPEPPKVPEKKN' A
#
# COMPACT_ATOMS: atom_id res chain seq x y z
N MET A 1 6.34 5.48 5.24
CA MET A 1 5.97 4.56 4.13
C MET A 1 4.45 4.46 4.04
N LYS A 2 3.90 4.02 2.90
CA LYS A 2 2.45 3.76 2.75
C LYS A 2 2.22 2.39 2.12
N LEU A 3 1.22 1.65 2.61
CA LEU A 3 0.65 0.49 1.95
C LEU A 3 -0.54 0.97 1.11
N MET A 4 -0.43 0.82 -0.20
CA MET A 4 -1.44 1.21 -1.18
C MET A 4 -2.16 -0.05 -1.68
N MET A 5 -3.49 -0.02 -1.73
CA MET A 5 -4.33 -1.06 -2.29
C MET A 5 -4.89 -0.59 -3.63
N PHE A 6 -4.75 -1.43 -4.65
CA PHE A 6 -5.27 -1.18 -5.99
C PHE A 6 -6.28 -2.25 -6.40
N LEU A 7 -7.18 -1.88 -7.30
CA LEU A 7 -8.07 -2.80 -8.00
C LEU A 7 -7.91 -2.51 -9.50
N GLY A 8 -7.15 -3.36 -10.19
CA GLY A 8 -6.63 -3.00 -11.51
C GLY A 8 -5.69 -1.80 -11.40
N ASN A 9 -5.96 -0.75 -12.18
CA ASN A 9 -5.15 0.48 -12.19
C ASN A 9 -5.64 1.54 -11.20
N ASP A 10 -6.76 1.30 -10.52
CA ASP A 10 -7.38 2.28 -9.64
C ASP A 10 -6.86 2.14 -8.21
N LEU A 11 -6.38 3.25 -7.65
CA LEU A 11 -6.01 3.33 -6.24
C LEU A 11 -7.28 3.36 -5.39
N ILE A 12 -7.43 2.39 -4.50
CA ILE A 12 -8.58 2.27 -3.59
C ILE A 12 -8.30 2.97 -2.26
N GLU A 13 -7.17 2.66 -1.61
CA GLU A 13 -6.79 3.27 -0.34
C GLU A 13 -5.28 3.24 -0.13
N ALA A 14 -4.75 4.24 0.58
CA ALA A 14 -3.36 4.29 1.02
C ALA A 14 -3.29 4.46 2.55
N VAL A 15 -2.71 3.49 3.24
CA VAL A 15 -2.59 3.46 4.70
C VAL A 15 -1.14 3.74 5.11
N PRO A 16 -0.87 4.65 6.06
CA PRO A 16 0.49 4.84 6.56
C PRO A 16 1.01 3.57 7.25
N VAL A 17 2.26 3.23 7.00
CA VAL A 17 2.96 2.12 7.64
C VAL A 17 4.34 2.55 8.11
N GLU A 18 4.79 1.95 9.21
CA GLU A 18 6.10 2.18 9.81
C GLU A 18 7.17 1.37 9.07
N ALA A 19 8.23 2.04 8.61
CA ALA A 19 9.28 1.42 7.81
C ALA A 19 10.03 0.34 8.61
N GLU A 20 10.25 0.62 9.89
CA GLU A 20 10.99 -0.20 10.84
C GLU A 20 10.27 -1.53 11.14
N ARG A 21 8.94 -1.54 10.96
CA ARG A 21 8.08 -2.70 11.22
C ARG A 21 7.80 -3.55 9.98
N LEU A 22 8.19 -3.11 8.78
CA LEU A 22 7.96 -3.87 7.54
C LEU A 22 8.59 -5.27 7.55
N ARG A 23 9.71 -5.43 8.27
CA ARG A 23 10.41 -6.72 8.44
C ARG A 23 9.70 -7.67 9.40
N ILE A 24 8.74 -7.20 10.20
CA ILE A 24 8.06 -8.01 11.21
C ILE A 24 7.01 -8.88 10.47
N PRO A 25 7.12 -10.22 10.55
CA PRO A 25 6.15 -11.11 9.95
C PRO A 25 4.72 -10.78 10.42
N GLY A 26 3.78 -10.75 9.49
CA GLY A 26 2.37 -10.48 9.79
C GLY A 26 1.99 -9.00 9.94
N TYR A 27 2.95 -8.06 10.09
CA TYR A 27 2.66 -6.63 10.20
C TYR A 27 1.88 -6.11 8.99
N LEU A 28 2.41 -6.25 7.77
CA LEU A 28 1.68 -5.90 6.55
C LEU A 28 0.43 -6.75 6.33
N GLY A 29 0.47 -8.01 6.79
CA GLY A 29 -0.63 -8.96 6.64
C GLY A 29 -1.90 -8.52 7.37
N SER A 30 -1.78 -7.90 8.55
CA SER A 30 -2.94 -7.39 9.29
C SER A 30 -3.63 -6.27 8.49
N PHE A 31 -2.88 -5.29 8.00
CA PHE A 31 -3.43 -4.22 7.15
C PHE A 31 -4.07 -4.75 5.87
N LYS A 32 -3.41 -5.66 5.15
CA LYS A 32 -3.97 -6.26 3.93
C LYS A 32 -5.29 -6.98 4.19
N ARG A 33 -5.40 -7.73 5.29
CA ARG A 33 -6.67 -8.40 5.68
C ARG A 33 -7.75 -7.40 6.05
N THR A 34 -7.43 -6.38 6.84
CA THR A 34 -8.38 -5.31 7.20
C THR A 34 -8.89 -4.58 5.95
N LEU A 35 -8.01 -4.23 5.01
CA LEU A 35 -8.39 -3.57 3.76
C LEU A 35 -9.27 -4.46 2.88
N LYS A 36 -8.91 -5.75 2.72
CA LYS A 36 -9.75 -6.70 1.98
C LYS A 36 -11.12 -6.87 2.60
N GLN A 37 -11.22 -6.86 3.93
CA GLN A 37 -12.50 -6.95 4.62
C GLN A 37 -13.32 -5.66 4.45
N LYS A 38 -12.67 -4.49 4.55
CA LYS A 38 -13.29 -3.17 4.37
C LYS A 38 -13.91 -2.99 2.98
N TYR A 39 -13.23 -3.49 1.95
CA TYR A 39 -13.66 -3.36 0.54
C TYR A 39 -14.16 -4.67 -0.07
N LYS A 40 -14.60 -5.62 0.76
CA LYS A 40 -14.97 -6.97 0.32
C LYS A 40 -15.99 -6.95 -0.82
N ASP A 41 -17.07 -6.19 -0.66
CA ASP A 41 -18.17 -6.15 -1.63
C ASP A 41 -17.70 -5.54 -2.96
N MET A 42 -16.90 -4.47 -2.91
CA MET A 42 -16.30 -3.84 -4.08
C MET A 42 -15.35 -4.79 -4.83
N ILE A 43 -14.45 -5.48 -4.11
CA ILE A 43 -13.54 -6.47 -4.70
C ILE A 43 -14.33 -7.58 -5.39
N GLN A 44 -15.41 -8.07 -4.76
CA GLN A 44 -16.25 -9.12 -5.33
C GLN A 44 -16.96 -8.69 -6.61
N GLN A 45 -17.39 -7.43 -6.70
CA GLN A 45 -18.08 -6.89 -7.89
C GLN A 45 -17.16 -6.76 -9.11
N TYR A 46 -15.89 -6.37 -8.91
CA TYR A 46 -14.95 -6.19 -10.02
C TYR A 46 -14.39 -7.50 -10.58
N GLY A 47 -14.50 -8.61 -9.85
CA GLY A 47 -13.98 -9.92 -10.29
C GLY A 47 -12.45 -9.99 -10.40
N MET A 48 -11.73 -8.95 -9.97
CA MET A 48 -10.27 -8.89 -9.98
C MET A 48 -9.70 -8.96 -8.56
N PRO A 49 -8.53 -9.59 -8.36
CA PRO A 49 -7.87 -9.57 -7.08
C PRO A 49 -7.35 -8.17 -6.76
N ALA A 50 -7.44 -7.78 -5.49
CA ALA A 50 -6.80 -6.56 -5.02
C ALA A 50 -5.26 -6.70 -4.97
N GLU A 51 -4.57 -5.71 -5.50
CA GLU A 51 -3.11 -5.60 -5.50
C GLU A 51 -2.64 -4.68 -4.38
N PHE A 52 -1.40 -4.89 -3.92
CA PHE A 52 -0.85 -4.12 -2.80
C PHE A 52 0.59 -3.74 -3.05
N LEU A 53 0.89 -2.44 -2.96
CA LEU A 53 2.22 -1.88 -3.12
C LEU A 53 2.63 -1.12 -1.85
N VAL A 54 3.89 -1.26 -1.44
CA VAL A 54 4.45 -0.42 -0.38
C VAL A 54 5.33 0.64 -1.03
N VAL A 55 5.03 1.91 -0.80
CA VAL A 55 5.69 3.05 -1.45
C VAL A 55 6.22 4.03 -0.40
N ASN A 56 7.38 4.63 -0.66
CA ASN A 56 7.76 5.87 -0.01
C ASN A 56 7.18 7.05 -0.81
N PRO A 57 6.17 7.77 -0.31
CA PRO A 57 5.58 8.89 -1.04
C PRO A 57 6.47 10.13 -1.07
N GLU A 58 7.57 10.15 -0.33
CA GLU A 58 8.52 11.27 -0.35
C GLU A 58 9.31 11.26 -1.66
N PRO A 59 9.47 12.42 -2.33
CA PRO A 59 10.30 12.51 -3.52
C PRO A 59 11.74 12.11 -3.17
N PRO A 60 12.44 11.39 -4.07
CA PRO A 60 13.85 11.09 -3.86
C PRO A 60 14.60 12.41 -3.68
N LYS A 61 15.39 12.52 -2.61
CA LYS A 61 16.24 13.70 -2.37
C LYS A 61 17.22 13.78 -3.54
N VAL A 62 16.98 14.73 -4.45
CA VAL A 62 17.91 14.98 -5.56
C VAL A 62 19.23 15.43 -4.92
N PRO A 63 20.37 14.79 -5.21
CA PRO A 63 21.65 15.26 -4.68
C PRO A 63 21.90 16.68 -5.21
N GLU A 64 22.07 17.64 -4.30
CA GLU A 64 22.46 19.01 -4.64
C GLU A 64 23.77 18.94 -5.43
N LYS A 65 23.73 19.35 -6.71
CA LYS A 65 24.95 19.56 -7.48
C LYS A 65 25.73 20.67 -6.78
N LYS A 66 26.82 20.32 -6.11
CA LYS A 66 27.84 21.29 -5.69
C LYS A 66 28.39 21.95 -6.96
N ASN A 67 28.15 23.24 -7.10
CA ASN A 67 28.70 24.10 -8.14
C ASN A 67 30.12 24.52 -7.79
#